data_AF-A0A2G9P568-F1
#
_entry.id   AF-A0A2G9P568-F1
#
_cell.length_a   1.000
_cell.length_b   1.000
_cell.length_c   1.000
_cell.angle_alpha   90.00
_cell.angle_beta   90.00
_cell.angle_gamma   90.00
#
_symmetry.space_group_name_H-M   'P 1'
#
loop_
_entity.id
_entity.type
_entity.pdbx_description
1 polymer ?
#
loop_
_entity_poly.entity_id
_entity_poly.type
_entity_poly.pdbx_seq_one_letter_code
_entity_poly.pdbx_strand_id
1 'polypeptide(L)'
;WKLNELVLETKLSFSNSKEILSSMTNVEKVRVVKSKPEGKFISAELNKELVLHLNIEADSDLKNKWELAELTRLIQSERKQKGFNPNEVVKLNFDCSDKKFLSKFKSEIEESTNTKLVEAKGEMKKLLEREFYFEF
;
A
#
# COMPACT_ATOMS: atom_id res chain seq x y z
N TRP A 1 -1.95 5.17 3.79
CA TRP A 1 -1.21 4.39 2.78
C TRP A 1 0.27 4.70 2.85
N LYS A 2 1.12 3.76 2.43
CA LYS A 2 2.60 3.88 2.52
C LYS A 2 3.11 4.82 1.43
N LEU A 3 4.01 5.75 1.74
CA LEU A 3 4.56 6.68 0.75
C LEU A 3 5.79 6.08 0.07
N ASN A 4 6.22 6.67 -1.04
CA ASN A 4 7.26 6.08 -1.88
C ASN A 4 8.64 6.15 -1.20
N GLU A 5 9.13 7.36 -0.95
CA GLU A 5 10.50 7.54 -0.45
C GLU A 5 10.61 8.72 0.50
N LEU A 6 11.35 8.54 1.58
CA LEU A 6 11.89 9.61 2.41
C LEU A 6 13.39 9.76 2.13
N VAL A 7 13.83 10.96 1.82
CA VAL A 7 15.23 11.28 1.55
C VAL A 7 15.74 12.27 2.59
N LEU A 8 16.86 11.93 3.22
CA LEU A 8 17.59 12.79 4.13
C LEU A 8 18.74 13.43 3.38
N GLU A 9 18.67 14.74 3.17
CA GLU A 9 19.78 15.52 2.65
C GLU A 9 20.64 16.01 3.81
N THR A 10 21.87 15.50 3.89
CA THR A 10 22.81 15.83 4.96
C THR A 10 24.24 15.44 4.59
N LYS A 11 25.22 16.14 5.18
CA LYS A 11 26.64 15.78 5.10
C LYS A 11 27.09 14.84 6.22
N LEU A 12 26.24 14.65 7.23
CA LEU A 12 26.52 13.80 8.39
C LEU A 12 26.41 12.31 8.03
N SER A 13 27.13 11.47 8.78
CA SER A 13 27.06 10.02 8.61
C SER A 13 25.88 9.44 9.40
N PHE A 14 25.02 8.70 8.71
CA PHE A 14 23.75 8.17 9.20
C PHE A 14 23.62 6.67 8.88
N SER A 15 24.65 5.88 9.19
CA SER A 15 24.71 4.46 8.79
C SER A 15 23.58 3.63 9.40
N ASN A 16 23.22 3.86 10.67
CA ASN A 16 22.26 3.03 11.41
C ASN A 16 20.85 3.63 11.51
N SER A 17 20.69 4.91 11.15
CA SER A 17 19.41 5.61 11.28
C SER A 17 18.45 5.32 10.13
N LYS A 18 18.91 4.76 9.00
CA LYS A 18 18.03 4.38 7.88
C LYS A 18 17.01 3.32 8.30
N GLU A 19 17.43 2.30 9.02
CA GLU A 19 16.55 1.21 9.49
C GLU A 19 15.54 1.72 10.52
N ILE A 20 16.01 2.56 11.45
CA ILE A 20 15.15 3.20 12.46
C ILE A 20 14.11 4.10 11.77
N LEU A 21 14.53 4.94 10.83
CA LEU A 21 13.60 5.81 10.11
C LEU A 21 12.63 5.00 9.25
N SER A 22 13.09 3.93 8.61
CA SER A 22 12.21 3.06 7.83
C SER A 22 11.19 2.31 8.68
N SER A 23 11.48 2.02 9.95
CA SER A 23 10.53 1.38 10.87
C SER A 23 9.57 2.38 11.52
N MET A 24 10.02 3.62 11.72
CA MET A 24 9.22 4.69 12.32
C MET A 24 8.36 5.45 11.31
N THR A 25 8.68 5.38 10.02
CA THR A 25 7.97 6.10 8.96
C THR A 25 7.26 5.14 8.01
N ASN A 26 6.08 5.54 7.56
CA ASN A 26 5.28 4.74 6.63
C ASN A 26 5.72 4.99 5.19
N VAL A 27 6.96 4.64 4.85
CA VAL A 27 7.57 4.83 3.50
C VAL A 27 8.20 3.54 2.99
N GLU A 28 8.21 3.31 1.67
CA GLU A 28 8.84 2.10 1.08
C GLU A 28 10.35 2.12 1.21
N LYS A 29 10.94 3.31 1.12
CA LYS A 29 12.39 3.47 1.10
C LYS A 29 12.84 4.70 1.85
N VAL A 30 13.95 4.56 2.58
CA VAL A 30 14.70 5.67 3.14
C VAL A 30 16.06 5.77 2.47
N ARG A 31 16.41 6.96 1.95
CA ARG A 31 17.74 7.25 1.43
C ARG A 31 18.38 8.42 2.15
N VAL A 32 19.71 8.42 2.14
CA VAL A 32 20.53 9.54 2.63
C VAL A 32 21.37 10.00 1.44
N VAL A 33 21.33 11.30 1.17
CA VAL A 33 22.00 11.95 0.04
C VAL A 33 22.74 13.19 0.54
N LYS A 34 23.77 13.63 -0.20
CA LYS A 34 24.53 14.83 0.14
C LYS A 34 24.01 16.11 -0.52
N SER A 35 23.05 15.96 -1.44
CA SER A 35 22.47 17.04 -2.23
C SER A 35 21.00 16.78 -2.48
N LYS A 36 20.24 17.85 -2.69
CA LYS A 36 18.81 17.81 -3.01
C LYS A 36 18.47 16.74 -4.07
N PRO A 37 17.48 15.86 -3.81
CA PRO A 37 17.06 14.86 -4.76
C PRO A 37 16.28 15.48 -5.95
N GLU A 38 16.36 14.83 -7.11
CA GLU A 38 15.55 15.16 -8.28
C GLU A 38 14.17 14.50 -8.20
N GLY A 39 13.13 15.20 -8.68
CA GLY A 39 11.75 14.70 -8.72
C GLY A 39 10.78 15.60 -7.94
N LYS A 40 9.56 15.10 -7.71
CA LYS A 40 8.56 15.84 -6.93
C LYS A 40 8.65 15.47 -5.45
N PHE A 41 9.31 16.35 -4.70
CA PHE A 41 9.47 16.23 -3.26
C PHE A 41 8.85 17.44 -2.56
N ILE A 42 8.23 17.18 -1.40
CA ILE A 42 7.97 18.22 -0.41
C ILE A 42 9.11 18.18 0.59
N SER A 43 9.73 19.34 0.83
CA SER A 43 10.91 19.46 1.68
C SER A 43 10.58 20.16 3.00
N ALA A 44 11.19 19.72 4.08
CA ALA A 44 11.18 20.38 5.38
C ALA A 44 12.60 20.47 5.92
N GLU A 45 13.08 21.68 6.17
CA GLU A 45 14.36 21.91 6.85
C GLU A 45 14.17 21.69 8.35
N LEU A 46 14.92 20.75 8.93
CA LEU A 46 14.92 20.53 10.38
C LEU A 46 15.95 21.41 11.06
N ASN A 47 17.13 21.54 10.44
CA ASN A 47 18.20 22.44 10.85
C ASN A 47 19.16 22.66 9.66
N LYS A 48 20.21 23.47 9.88
CA LYS A 48 21.20 23.85 8.86
C LYS A 48 21.95 22.67 8.22
N GLU A 49 21.95 21.50 8.83
CA GLU A 49 22.70 20.31 8.40
C GLU A 49 21.80 19.18 7.90
N LEU A 50 20.47 19.32 8.02
CA LEU A 50 19.52 18.27 7.71
C LEU A 50 18.22 18.82 7.11
N VAL A 51 17.95 18.39 5.87
CA VAL A 51 16.69 18.62 5.18
C VAL A 51 16.04 17.27 4.90
N LEU A 52 14.75 17.15 5.23
CA LEU A 52 13.93 16.01 4.86
C LEU A 52 13.21 16.30 3.55
N HIS A 53 13.20 15.32 2.65
CA HIS A 53 12.46 15.38 1.38
C HIS A 53 11.54 14.17 1.30
N LEU A 54 10.24 14.41 1.22
CA LEU A 54 9.23 13.37 1.07
C LEU A 54 8.78 13.30 -0.39
N ASN A 55 8.95 12.14 -1.02
CA ASN A 55 8.48 11.91 -2.38
C ASN A 55 6.95 11.83 -2.38
N ILE A 56 6.31 12.72 -3.14
CA ILE A 56 4.84 12.78 -3.26
C ILE A 56 4.31 12.03 -4.49
N GLU A 57 5.19 11.47 -5.32
CA GLU A 57 4.82 10.63 -6.45
C GLU A 57 4.71 9.17 -6.03
N ALA A 58 3.62 8.54 -6.46
CA ALA A 58 3.41 7.10 -6.36
C ALA A 58 3.59 6.45 -7.72
N ASP A 59 4.55 5.52 -7.81
CA ASP A 59 4.69 4.66 -8.98
C ASP A 59 3.55 3.63 -9.08
N SER A 60 3.51 2.89 -10.19
CA SER A 60 2.45 1.90 -10.43
C SER A 60 2.43 0.78 -9.38
N ASP A 61 3.59 0.37 -8.86
CA ASP A 61 3.66 -0.71 -7.88
C ASP A 61 3.15 -0.25 -6.51
N LEU A 62 3.47 0.97 -6.10
CA LEU A 62 2.96 1.56 -4.88
C LEU A 62 1.44 1.75 -4.94
N LYS A 63 0.92 2.23 -6.08
CA LYS A 63 -0.52 2.35 -6.31
C LYS A 63 -1.24 0.99 -6.23
N ASN A 64 -0.65 -0.04 -6.81
CA ASN A 64 -1.19 -1.40 -6.70
C ASN A 64 -1.23 -1.88 -5.24
N LYS A 65 -0.19 -1.64 -4.46
CA LYS A 65 -0.17 -1.98 -3.03
C LYS A 65 -1.24 -1.21 -2.25
N TRP A 66 -1.50 0.06 -2.59
CA TRP A 66 -2.56 0.85 -1.96
C TRP A 66 -3.94 0.27 -2.27
N GLU A 67 -4.19 -0.05 -3.54
CA GLU A 67 -5.44 -0.68 -3.97
C GLU A 67 -5.68 -2.00 -3.24
N LEU A 68 -4.65 -2.85 -3.14
CA LEU A 68 -4.71 -4.12 -2.43
C LEU A 68 -5.01 -3.95 -0.93
N ALA A 69 -4.31 -3.03 -0.27
CA ALA A 69 -4.51 -2.77 1.15
C ALA A 69 -5.93 -2.29 1.45
N GLU A 70 -6.45 -1.39 0.61
CA GLU A 70 -7.81 -0.87 0.77
C GLU A 70 -8.87 -1.93 0.47
N LEU A 71 -8.66 -2.75 -0.58
CA LEU A 71 -9.54 -3.87 -0.91
C LEU A 71 -9.61 -4.89 0.23
N THR A 72 -8.46 -5.28 0.76
CA THR A 72 -8.35 -6.21 1.89
C THR A 72 -9.11 -5.68 3.10
N ARG A 73 -8.95 -4.38 3.42
CA ARG A 73 -9.66 -3.72 4.52
C ARG A 73 -11.18 -3.78 4.33
N LEU A 74 -11.67 -3.53 3.11
CA LEU A 74 -13.10 -3.59 2.81
C LEU A 74 -13.67 -5.01 2.93
N ILE A 75 -12.99 -6.00 2.36
CA ILE A 75 -13.41 -7.41 2.46
C ILE A 75 -13.46 -7.85 3.93
N GLN A 76 -12.43 -7.54 4.72
CA GLN A 76 -12.41 -7.86 6.15
C GLN A 76 -13.51 -7.14 6.94
N SER A 77 -13.81 -5.89 6.59
CA SER A 77 -14.91 -5.12 7.20
C SER A 77 -16.26 -5.77 6.90
N GLU A 78 -16.52 -6.10 5.64
CA GLU A 78 -17.75 -6.77 5.20
C GLU A 78 -17.90 -8.14 5.88
N ARG A 79 -16.79 -8.89 5.98
CA ARG A 79 -16.74 -10.16 6.71
C ARG A 79 -17.19 -10.01 8.17
N LYS A 80 -16.65 -8.99 8.84
CA LYS A 80 -16.98 -8.67 10.24
C LYS A 80 -18.45 -8.29 10.39
N GLN A 81 -19.00 -7.53 9.44
CA GLN A 81 -20.41 -7.13 9.44
C GLN A 81 -21.35 -8.33 9.28
N LYS A 82 -20.97 -9.30 8.44
CA LYS A 82 -21.71 -10.57 8.27
C LYS A 82 -21.49 -11.57 9.42
N GLY A 83 -20.64 -11.25 10.39
CA GLY A 83 -20.43 -12.07 11.59
C GLY A 83 -19.65 -13.37 11.36
N PHE A 84 -18.88 -13.48 10.27
CA PHE A 84 -18.06 -14.66 10.04
C PHE A 84 -16.91 -14.78 11.05
N ASN A 85 -16.58 -16.01 11.44
CA ASN A 85 -15.45 -16.27 12.31
C ASN A 85 -14.13 -15.90 11.61
N PRO A 86 -13.22 -15.12 12.21
CA PRO A 86 -11.95 -14.74 11.59
C PRO A 86 -11.09 -15.93 11.12
N ASN A 87 -11.17 -17.08 11.81
CA ASN A 87 -10.35 -18.26 11.52
C ASN A 87 -10.95 -19.19 10.45
N GLU A 88 -12.19 -18.94 10.05
CA GLU A 88 -12.88 -19.76 9.05
C GLU A 88 -12.49 -19.35 7.62
N VAL A 89 -12.25 -20.30 6.73
CA VAL A 89 -12.09 -19.99 5.31
C VAL A 89 -13.46 -19.96 4.65
N VAL A 90 -13.88 -18.80 4.15
CA VAL A 90 -15.18 -18.62 3.47
C VAL A 90 -15.00 -18.34 1.99
N LYS A 91 -16.02 -18.65 1.18
CA LYS A 91 -16.01 -18.26 -0.24
C LYS A 91 -16.30 -16.78 -0.36
N LEU A 92 -15.64 -16.13 -1.32
CA LEU A 92 -15.87 -14.74 -1.69
C LEU A 92 -16.12 -14.70 -3.20
N ASN A 93 -17.35 -14.42 -3.60
CA ASN A 93 -17.67 -14.08 -4.97
C ASN A 93 -16.95 -12.79 -5.33
N PHE A 94 -16.24 -12.76 -6.46
CA PHE A 94 -15.33 -11.66 -6.76
C PHE A 94 -15.21 -11.39 -8.27
N ASP A 95 -15.15 -10.11 -8.63
CA ASP A 95 -14.77 -9.62 -9.96
C ASP A 95 -13.87 -8.37 -9.84
N CYS A 96 -13.00 -8.17 -10.83
CA CYS A 96 -12.11 -7.01 -10.91
C CYS A 96 -11.99 -6.51 -12.35
N SER A 97 -12.06 -5.19 -12.54
CA SER A 97 -11.91 -4.58 -13.86
C SER A 97 -10.51 -4.76 -14.45
N ASP A 98 -9.49 -5.02 -13.63
CA ASP A 98 -8.12 -5.31 -14.04
C ASP A 98 -7.71 -6.74 -13.70
N LYS A 99 -7.80 -7.63 -14.71
CA LYS A 99 -7.41 -9.04 -14.56
C LYS A 99 -5.93 -9.24 -14.21
N LYS A 100 -5.04 -8.32 -14.61
CA LYS A 100 -3.61 -8.43 -14.29
C LYS A 100 -3.40 -8.19 -12.80
N PHE A 101 -4.05 -7.17 -12.24
CA PHE A 101 -4.05 -6.92 -10.80
C PHE A 101 -4.53 -8.15 -10.03
N LEU A 102 -5.69 -8.71 -10.40
CA LEU A 102 -6.22 -9.91 -9.75
C LEU A 102 -5.24 -11.08 -9.87
N SER A 103 -4.68 -11.35 -11.04
CA SER A 103 -3.71 -12.44 -11.21
C SER A 103 -2.44 -12.27 -10.36
N LYS A 104 -1.99 -11.03 -10.15
CA LYS A 104 -0.79 -10.71 -9.36
C LYS A 104 -1.03 -10.87 -7.86
N PHE A 105 -2.21 -10.49 -7.37
CA PHE A 105 -2.49 -10.39 -5.93
C PHE A 105 -3.53 -11.39 -5.40
N LYS A 106 -4.04 -12.31 -6.24
CA LYS A 106 -5.06 -13.29 -5.87
C LYS A 106 -4.73 -14.00 -4.55
N SER A 107 -3.55 -14.62 -4.48
CA SER A 107 -3.12 -15.38 -3.30
C SER A 107 -3.01 -14.50 -2.06
N GLU A 108 -2.49 -13.28 -2.20
CA GLU A 108 -2.35 -12.34 -1.09
C GLU A 108 -3.72 -11.89 -0.56
N ILE A 109 -4.72 -11.69 -1.45
CA ILE A 109 -6.10 -11.40 -1.05
C ILE A 109 -6.70 -12.58 -0.28
N GLU A 110 -6.59 -13.80 -0.81
CA GLU A 110 -7.13 -15.01 -0.17
C GLU A 110 -6.53 -15.24 1.22
N GLU A 111 -5.21 -15.12 1.35
CA GLU A 111 -4.49 -15.29 2.62
C GLU A 111 -4.83 -14.20 3.63
N SER A 112 -4.81 -12.93 3.22
CA SER A 112 -5.03 -11.80 4.12
C SER A 112 -6.48 -11.68 4.59
N THR A 113 -7.45 -12.17 3.81
CA THR A 113 -8.88 -12.10 4.15
C THR A 113 -9.45 -13.43 4.68
N ASN A 114 -8.63 -14.49 4.67
CA ASN A 114 -9.02 -15.86 4.96
C ASN A 114 -10.22 -16.31 4.10
N THR A 115 -10.12 -16.11 2.80
CA THR A 115 -11.17 -16.40 1.83
C THR A 115 -10.68 -17.28 0.67
N LYS A 116 -11.63 -17.86 -0.07
CA LYS A 116 -11.41 -18.46 -1.38
C LYS A 116 -12.16 -17.66 -2.43
N LEU A 117 -11.44 -17.07 -3.38
CA LEU A 117 -12.02 -16.26 -4.44
C LEU A 117 -12.71 -17.15 -5.47
N VAL A 118 -13.99 -16.86 -5.70
CA VAL A 118 -14.83 -17.50 -6.72
C VAL A 118 -15.19 -16.41 -7.73
N GLU A 119 -14.88 -16.64 -9.01
CA GLU A 119 -15.27 -15.69 -10.05
C GLU A 119 -16.80 -15.58 -10.11
N ALA A 120 -17.28 -14.35 -10.02
CA ALA A 120 -18.70 -14.02 -10.12
C ALA A 120 -18.84 -12.68 -10.83
N LYS A 121 -20.05 -12.31 -11.23
CA LYS A 121 -20.34 -11.00 -11.83
C LYS A 121 -21.40 -10.30 -10.99
N GLY A 122 -21.21 -9.01 -10.79
CA GLY A 122 -22.14 -8.17 -10.05
C GLY A 122 -21.91 -6.70 -10.34
N GLU A 123 -22.49 -5.85 -9.50
CA GLU A 123 -22.32 -4.40 -9.61
C GLU A 123 -20.90 -4.01 -9.19
N MET A 124 -20.12 -3.52 -10.15
CA MET A 124 -18.76 -3.07 -9.94
C MET A 124 -18.75 -1.71 -9.26
N LYS A 125 -17.97 -1.57 -8.18
CA LYS A 125 -17.78 -0.31 -7.46
C LYS A 125 -16.34 0.14 -7.55
N LYS A 126 -16.15 1.41 -7.88
CA LYS A 126 -14.82 2.03 -7.91
C LYS A 126 -14.25 2.13 -6.50
N LEU A 127 -13.00 1.72 -6.35
CA LEU A 127 -12.25 1.80 -5.10
C LEU A 127 -11.29 2.98 -5.12
N LEU A 128 -10.07 2.82 -5.66
CA LEU A 128 -9.14 3.92 -5.92
C LEU A 128 -9.02 4.19 -7.42
N GLU A 129 -8.31 3.31 -8.12
CA GLU A 129 -8.15 3.39 -9.58
C GLU A 129 -9.00 2.33 -10.29
N ARG A 130 -9.25 1.19 -9.62
CA ARG A 130 -9.96 0.04 -10.18
C ARG A 130 -11.38 -0.08 -9.65
N GLU A 131 -12.13 -0.93 -10.33
CA GLU A 131 -13.48 -1.32 -9.93
C GLU A 131 -13.48 -2.78 -9.51
N PHE A 132 -14.26 -3.06 -8.47
CA PHE A 132 -14.36 -4.39 -7.88
C PHE A 132 -15.81 -4.72 -7.58
N TYR A 133 -16.16 -5.99 -7.73
CA TYR A 133 -17.34 -6.59 -7.14
C TYR A 133 -16.86 -7.64 -6.15
N PHE A 134 -17.42 -7.67 -4.95
CA PHE A 134 -17.20 -8.77 -4.03
C PHE A 134 -18.40 -8.98 -3.11
N GLU A 135 -18.68 -10.24 -2.79
CA GLU A 135 -19.79 -10.64 -1.92
C GLU A 135 -19.52 -12.01 -1.28
N PHE A 136 -19.78 -12.13 0.02
CA PHE A 136 -19.74 -13.41 0.75
C PHE A 136 -21.03 -14.21 0.61
#